data_AF-A0A2V9SEJ7-F1
#
_entry.id   AF-A0A2V9SEJ7-F1
#
_cell.length_a   1.000
_cell.length_b   1.000
_cell.length_c   1.000
_cell.angle_alpha   90.00
_cell.angle_beta   90.00
_cell.angle_gamma   90.00
#
_symmetry.space_group_name_H-M   'P 1'
#
loop_
_entity.id
_entity.type
_entity.pdbx_description
1 polymer ?
#
loop_
_entity_poly.entity_id
_entity_poly.type
_entity_poly.pdbx_seq_one_letter_code
_entity_poly.pdbx_strand_id
1 'polypeptide(L)'
;FAFRSEGIKVAIATDLGYIPPNVCDHLRGCDVLVIESNHDVEMLRGGPYPWSVKQRVMSRVGHLSNDALADFFASDYDGSAAYVVLAHLSEQNNHPEIARRAAEKALSPRRNLLHNRVLLAAQSEPMEAIRL
;
A
#
# COMPACT_ATOMS: atom_id res chain seq x y z
N PHE A 1 3.69 -7.54 -9.31
CA PHE A 1 4.99 -7.91 -9.92
C PHE A 1 6.08 -7.90 -8.88
N ALA A 2 7.13 -8.72 -9.05
CA ALA A 2 8.37 -8.62 -8.29
C ALA A 2 9.56 -8.87 -9.20
N PHE A 3 10.61 -8.08 -9.07
CA PHE A 3 11.83 -8.19 -9.87
C PHE A 3 13.05 -8.13 -8.96
N ARG A 4 14.13 -8.78 -9.37
CA ARG A 4 15.39 -8.82 -8.63
C ARG A 4 16.55 -8.51 -9.56
N SER A 5 17.43 -7.61 -9.11
CA SER A 5 18.66 -7.24 -9.81
C SER A 5 19.74 -6.93 -8.78
N GLU A 6 20.98 -7.40 -9.01
CA GLU A 6 22.12 -7.14 -8.11
C GLU A 6 21.81 -7.44 -6.63
N GLY A 7 21.04 -8.50 -6.36
CA GLY A 7 20.63 -8.90 -5.00
C GLY A 7 19.43 -8.14 -4.43
N ILE A 8 19.05 -6.99 -4.99
CA ILE A 8 17.92 -6.17 -4.55
C ILE A 8 16.63 -6.66 -5.17
N LYS A 9 15.60 -6.89 -4.35
CA LYS A 9 14.24 -7.24 -4.77
C LYS A 9 13.28 -6.06 -4.59
N VAL A 10 12.60 -5.69 -5.66
CA VAL A 10 11.52 -4.69 -5.63
C VAL A 10 10.20 -5.37 -5.98
N ALA A 11 9.17 -5.11 -5.19
CA ALA A 11 7.83 -5.61 -5.42
C ALA A 11 6.83 -4.46 -5.66
N ILE A 12 5.93 -4.65 -6.62
CA ILE A 12 4.88 -3.70 -6.99
C ILE A 12 3.53 -4.42 -6.96
N ALA A 13 2.60 -3.95 -6.14
CA ALA A 13 1.30 -4.53 -5.92
C ALA A 13 0.22 -3.44 -5.93
N THR A 14 -0.28 -3.13 -7.13
CA THR A 14 -1.39 -2.20 -7.34
C THR A 14 -2.51 -2.87 -8.13
N ASP A 15 -3.65 -2.20 -8.18
CA ASP A 15 -4.94 -2.64 -8.70
C ASP A 15 -5.45 -3.91 -7.99
N LEU A 16 -5.45 -3.87 -6.66
CA LEU A 16 -5.82 -4.99 -5.79
C LEU A 16 -7.01 -4.65 -4.90
N GLY A 17 -8.16 -5.31 -5.07
CA GLY A 17 -9.26 -5.19 -4.09
C GLY A 17 -9.01 -5.94 -2.77
N TYR A 18 -8.02 -6.83 -2.75
CA TYR A 18 -7.52 -7.53 -1.57
C TYR A 18 -6.15 -8.16 -1.89
N ILE A 19 -5.42 -8.59 -0.87
CA ILE A 19 -4.12 -9.25 -1.04
C ILE A 19 -4.32 -10.78 -0.87
N PRO A 20 -4.35 -11.57 -1.96
CA PRO A 20 -4.44 -13.02 -1.86
C PRO A 20 -3.12 -13.63 -1.36
N PRO A 21 -3.15 -14.87 -0.80
CA PRO A 21 -1.96 -15.51 -0.23
C PRO A 21 -0.78 -15.62 -1.20
N ASN A 22 -1.05 -15.92 -2.48
CA ASN A 22 0.00 -16.00 -3.49
C ASN A 22 0.67 -14.64 -3.75
N VAL A 23 -0.05 -13.52 -3.59
CA VAL A 23 0.56 -12.18 -3.65
C VAL A 23 1.41 -11.96 -2.40
N CYS A 24 0.92 -12.29 -1.20
CA CYS A 24 1.73 -12.20 0.04
C CYS A 24 3.07 -12.93 -0.11
N ASP A 25 3.05 -14.16 -0.63
CA ASP A 25 4.26 -14.96 -0.85
C ASP A 25 5.23 -14.30 -1.85
N HIS A 26 4.72 -13.68 -2.91
CA HIS A 26 5.55 -12.94 -3.87
C HIS A 26 6.15 -11.65 -3.28
N LEU A 27 5.49 -11.03 -2.30
CA LEU A 27 5.95 -9.80 -1.66
C LEU A 27 7.07 -10.05 -0.64
N ARG A 28 7.19 -11.25 -0.08
CA ARG A 28 8.19 -11.57 0.94
C ARG A 28 9.63 -11.31 0.50
N GLY A 29 10.46 -10.81 1.42
CA GLY A 29 11.90 -10.58 1.22
C GLY A 29 12.20 -9.50 0.18
N CYS A 30 11.26 -8.59 -0.07
CA CYS A 30 11.53 -7.40 -0.88
C CYS A 30 12.26 -6.33 -0.04
N ASP A 31 13.14 -5.58 -0.69
CA ASP A 31 13.86 -4.44 -0.12
C ASP A 31 13.07 -3.14 -0.32
N VAL A 32 12.28 -3.09 -1.40
CA VAL A 32 11.33 -2.01 -1.70
C VAL A 32 9.97 -2.60 -2.04
N LEU A 33 8.94 -2.15 -1.33
CA LEU A 33 7.55 -2.50 -1.56
C LEU A 33 6.77 -1.28 -2.07
N VAL A 34 6.27 -1.32 -3.29
CA VAL A 34 5.29 -0.36 -3.83
C VAL A 34 3.93 -1.01 -3.75
N ILE A 35 3.00 -0.47 -2.97
CA ILE A 35 1.72 -1.12 -2.69
C ILE A 35 0.57 -0.12 -2.70
N GLU A 36 -0.58 -0.57 -3.20
CA GLU A 36 -1.78 0.24 -3.25
C GLU A 36 -2.29 0.62 -1.86
N SER A 37 -2.71 1.87 -1.72
CA SER A 37 -3.41 2.39 -0.55
C SER A 37 -4.46 3.38 -1.05
N ASN A 38 -5.50 2.84 -1.70
CA ASN A 38 -6.33 3.62 -2.59
C ASN A 38 -7.29 4.54 -1.85
N HIS A 39 -8.00 4.05 -0.85
CA HIS A 39 -9.05 4.84 -0.22
C HIS A 39 -9.11 4.66 1.30
N ASP A 40 -9.57 5.72 1.96
CA ASP A 40 -10.13 5.65 3.29
C ASP A 40 -11.61 5.23 3.18
N VAL A 41 -12.03 4.28 4.01
CA VAL A 41 -13.37 3.67 3.91
C VAL A 41 -14.47 4.69 4.19
N GLU A 42 -14.26 5.58 5.16
CA GLU A 42 -15.27 6.58 5.53
C GLU A 42 -15.32 7.72 4.52
N MET A 43 -14.17 8.18 4.02
CA MET A 43 -14.13 9.12 2.91
C MET A 43 -14.83 8.55 1.67
N LEU A 44 -14.60 7.29 1.31
CA LEU A 44 -15.28 6.66 0.18
C LEU A 44 -16.80 6.57 0.38
N ARG A 45 -17.27 6.24 1.59
CA ARG A 45 -18.70 6.20 1.89
C ARG A 45 -19.35 7.59 1.78
N GLY A 46 -18.68 8.62 2.28
CA GLY A 46 -19.15 10.01 2.22
C GLY A 46 -18.90 10.71 0.88
N GLY A 47 -18.03 10.15 0.04
CA GLY A 47 -17.54 10.78 -1.18
C GLY A 47 -18.57 10.93 -2.30
N PRO A 48 -18.21 11.62 -3.39
CA PRO A 48 -19.16 12.04 -4.43
C PRO A 48 -19.56 10.90 -5.38
N TYR A 49 -18.92 9.74 -5.30
CA TYR A 49 -19.18 8.63 -6.21
C TYR A 49 -20.61 8.09 -6.10
N PRO A 50 -21.25 7.69 -7.22
CA PRO A 50 -22.48 6.93 -7.17
C PRO A 50 -22.31 5.64 -6.35
N TRP A 51 -23.39 5.18 -5.73
CA TRP A 51 -23.37 3.99 -4.86
C TRP A 51 -22.75 2.76 -5.54
N SER A 52 -23.08 2.51 -6.80
CA SER A 52 -22.53 1.38 -7.57
C SER A 52 -21.01 1.43 -7.73
N VAL A 53 -20.43 2.64 -7.82
CA VAL A 53 -18.98 2.83 -7.90
C VAL A 53 -18.35 2.59 -6.54
N LYS A 54 -18.93 3.13 -5.45
CA LYS A 54 -18.48 2.86 -4.07
C LYS A 54 -18.44 1.35 -3.79
N GLN A 55 -19.51 0.64 -4.16
CA GLN A 55 -19.57 -0.82 -4.00
C GLN A 55 -18.47 -1.56 -4.77
N ARG A 56 -18.18 -1.14 -6.02
CA ARG A 56 -17.11 -1.74 -6.82
C ARG A 56 -15.74 -1.49 -6.17
N VAL A 57 -15.45 -0.25 -5.79
CA VAL A 57 -14.17 0.15 -5.18
C VAL A 57 -13.90 -0.64 -3.89
N MET A 58 -14.92 -0.84 -3.04
CA MET A 58 -14.81 -1.62 -1.79
C MET A 58 -14.78 -3.15 -2.00
N SER A 59 -14.94 -3.63 -3.24
CA SER A 59 -15.04 -5.07 -3.51
C SER A 59 -13.66 -5.72 -3.70
N ARG A 60 -13.63 -7.06 -3.69
CA ARG A 60 -12.42 -7.85 -3.96
C ARG A 60 -11.83 -7.64 -5.37
N VAL A 61 -12.60 -7.07 -6.29
CA VAL A 61 -12.14 -6.73 -7.65
C VAL A 61 -11.99 -5.22 -7.86
N GLY A 62 -12.11 -4.44 -6.77
CA GLY A 62 -11.88 -3.01 -6.75
C GLY A 62 -10.47 -2.68 -6.31
N HIS A 63 -10.38 -1.90 -5.23
CA HIS A 63 -9.15 -1.26 -4.79
C HIS A 63 -8.86 -1.51 -3.31
N LEU A 64 -7.59 -1.44 -2.93
CA LEU A 64 -7.17 -1.77 -1.57
C LEU A 64 -7.43 -0.56 -0.68
N SER A 65 -8.15 -0.75 0.42
CA SER A 65 -8.31 0.31 1.41
C SER A 65 -7.05 0.47 2.25
N ASN A 66 -6.89 1.66 2.85
CA ASN A 66 -5.84 1.91 3.84
C ASN A 66 -5.91 0.89 5.00
N ASP A 67 -7.12 0.50 5.42
CA ASP A 67 -7.35 -0.46 6.50
C ASP A 67 -6.94 -1.88 6.10
N ALA A 68 -7.29 -2.32 4.88
CA ALA A 68 -6.90 -3.65 4.40
C ALA A 68 -5.37 -3.77 4.22
N LEU A 69 -4.72 -2.68 3.81
CA LEU A 69 -3.26 -2.60 3.79
C LEU A 69 -2.67 -2.68 5.21
N ALA A 70 -3.25 -1.96 6.17
CA ALA A 70 -2.83 -2.00 7.57
C ALA A 70 -2.98 -3.40 8.16
N ASP A 71 -4.06 -4.11 7.87
CA ASP A 71 -4.28 -5.48 8.29
C ASP A 71 -3.20 -6.42 7.74
N PHE A 72 -2.85 -6.28 6.46
CA PHE A 72 -1.74 -7.02 5.85
C PHE A 72 -0.40 -6.71 6.56
N PHE A 73 -0.11 -5.44 6.85
CA PHE A 73 1.10 -5.08 7.58
C PHE A 73 1.15 -5.62 9.00
N ALA A 74 0.00 -5.80 9.66
CA ALA A 74 -0.08 -6.33 11.01
C ALA A 74 -0.01 -7.88 11.07
N SER A 75 -0.42 -8.57 10.01
CA SER A 75 -0.61 -10.03 10.01
C SER A 75 0.41 -10.77 9.13
N ASP A 76 0.41 -10.51 7.81
CA ASP A 76 1.08 -11.35 6.81
C ASP A 76 2.42 -10.78 6.31
N TYR A 77 2.61 -9.46 6.41
CA TYR A 77 3.84 -8.81 5.96
C TYR A 77 5.05 -9.27 6.79
N ASP A 78 6.17 -9.53 6.14
CA ASP A 78 7.38 -10.02 6.81
C ASP A 78 8.30 -8.88 7.31
N GLY A 79 7.98 -7.63 6.99
CA GLY A 79 8.71 -6.47 7.46
C GLY A 79 10.04 -6.22 6.75
N SER A 80 10.37 -6.94 5.67
CA SER A 80 11.71 -6.92 5.10
C SER A 80 12.08 -5.62 4.38
N ALA A 81 11.10 -4.91 3.81
CA ALA A 81 11.39 -3.77 2.94
C ALA A 81 11.88 -2.56 3.73
N ALA A 82 13.07 -2.06 3.39
CA ALA A 82 13.56 -0.79 3.93
C ALA A 82 12.68 0.39 3.50
N TYR A 83 12.07 0.30 2.32
CA TYR A 83 11.17 1.32 1.77
C TYR A 83 9.80 0.75 1.45
N VAL A 84 8.76 1.43 1.92
CA VAL A 84 7.36 1.14 1.59
C VAL A 84 6.76 2.36 0.90
N VAL A 85 6.43 2.26 -0.38
CA VAL A 85 5.82 3.32 -1.17
C VAL A 85 4.32 3.05 -1.26
N LEU A 86 3.51 3.93 -0.68
CA LEU A 86 2.07 3.91 -0.84
C LEU A 86 1.72 4.54 -2.18
N ALA A 87 1.10 3.75 -3.05
CA ALA A 87 0.78 4.13 -4.42
C ALA A 87 -0.72 4.04 -4.69
N HIS A 88 -1.12 4.61 -5.83
CA HIS A 88 -2.48 4.53 -6.33
C HIS A 88 -3.55 5.10 -5.37
N LEU A 89 -3.22 6.18 -4.66
CA LEU A 89 -4.13 6.89 -3.77
C LEU A 89 -5.25 7.57 -4.57
N SER A 90 -6.50 7.43 -4.14
CA SER A 90 -7.65 8.14 -4.69
C SER A 90 -7.59 9.63 -4.33
N GLU A 91 -7.74 10.50 -5.32
CA GLU A 91 -7.77 11.96 -5.09
C GLU A 91 -8.99 12.41 -4.27
N GLN A 92 -10.12 11.71 -4.42
CA GLN A 92 -11.39 12.13 -3.83
C GLN A 92 -11.73 11.39 -2.54
N ASN A 93 -11.26 10.14 -2.41
CA ASN A 93 -11.65 9.25 -1.32
C ASN A 93 -10.46 8.83 -0.46
N ASN A 94 -9.37 9.59 -0.50
CA ASN A 94 -8.24 9.41 0.39
C ASN A 94 -7.58 10.76 0.68
N HIS A 95 -6.75 10.77 1.71
CA HIS A 95 -5.83 11.86 1.96
C HIS A 95 -4.44 11.27 2.20
N PRO A 96 -3.36 11.79 1.59
CA PRO A 96 -2.02 11.20 1.72
C PRO A 96 -1.57 11.01 3.17
N GLU A 97 -1.89 11.97 4.03
CA GLU A 97 -1.62 11.89 5.47
C GLU A 97 -2.36 10.74 6.17
N ILE A 98 -3.61 10.47 5.79
CA ILE A 98 -4.41 9.37 6.37
C ILE A 98 -3.79 8.04 5.98
N ALA A 99 -3.49 7.86 4.69
CA ALA A 99 -2.82 6.66 4.18
C ALA A 99 -1.47 6.42 4.87
N ARG A 100 -0.65 7.46 5.01
CA ARG A 100 0.65 7.37 5.69
C ARG A 100 0.50 6.94 7.15
N ARG A 101 -0.40 7.60 7.91
CA ARG A 101 -0.62 7.29 9.33
C ARG A 101 -1.13 5.87 9.54
N ALA A 102 -2.06 5.40 8.69
CA ALA A 102 -2.56 4.04 8.74
C ALA A 102 -1.41 3.02 8.57
N ALA A 103 -0.58 3.21 7.54
CA ALA A 103 0.58 2.36 7.28
C ALA A 103 1.62 2.40 8.42
N GLU A 104 2.04 3.59 8.84
CA GLU A 104 3.05 3.75 9.91
C GLU A 104 2.57 3.16 11.24
N LYS A 105 1.29 3.34 11.59
CA LYS A 105 0.69 2.75 12.77
C LYS A 105 0.70 1.23 12.71
N ALA A 106 0.37 0.64 11.57
CA ALA A 106 0.37 -0.81 11.38
C ALA A 106 1.78 -1.41 11.40
N LEU A 107 2.78 -0.67 10.93
CA LEU A 107 4.19 -1.07 10.94
C LEU A 107 4.87 -0.89 12.31
N SER A 108 4.34 -0.01 13.18
CA SER A 108 4.94 0.33 14.48
C SER A 108 5.24 -0.87 15.39
N PRO A 109 4.33 -1.86 15.59
CA PRO A 109 4.60 -3.02 16.43
C PRO A 109 5.71 -3.92 15.91
N ARG A 110 6.03 -3.81 14.62
CA ARG A 110 6.99 -4.67 13.92
C ARG A 110 8.32 -3.99 13.65
N ARG A 111 8.62 -2.82 14.24
CA ARG A 111 9.87 -2.07 14.06
C ARG A 111 11.10 -2.97 14.26
N ASN A 112 11.55 -3.55 13.16
CA ASN A 112 12.82 -4.20 12.96
C ASN A 112 13.89 -3.10 12.87
N LEU A 113 15.18 -3.47 13.02
CA LEU A 113 16.33 -2.56 12.95
C LEU A 113 16.35 -1.67 11.68
N LEU A 114 15.63 -2.07 10.63
CA LEU A 114 15.61 -1.43 9.33
C LEU A 114 14.69 -0.19 9.19
N HIS A 115 13.89 0.18 10.19
CA HIS A 115 12.97 1.33 10.15
C HIS A 115 12.29 1.52 8.78
N ASN A 116 11.23 0.74 8.48
CA ASN A 116 10.51 0.86 7.19
C ASN A 116 10.14 2.32 6.90
N ARG A 117 10.77 2.91 5.88
CA ARG A 117 10.52 4.30 5.48
C ARG A 117 9.28 4.33 4.60
N VAL A 118 8.21 4.92 5.12
CA VAL A 118 6.96 5.09 4.37
C VAL A 118 7.06 6.32 3.48
N LEU A 119 6.89 6.12 2.18
CA LEU A 119 6.89 7.15 1.14
C LEU A 119 5.53 7.19 0.45
N LEU A 120 5.18 8.34 -0.13
CA LEU A 120 3.92 8.56 -0.84
C LEU A 120 4.22 8.81 -2.32
N ALA A 121 3.59 8.04 -3.20
CA ALA A 121 3.61 8.32 -4.63
C ALA A 121 2.43 9.22 -4.98
N ALA A 122 2.73 10.47 -5.35
CA ALA A 122 1.73 11.41 -5.85
C ALA A 122 1.27 11.01 -7.27
N GLN A 123 0.06 11.41 -7.65
CA GLN A 123 -0.44 11.18 -9.02
C GLN A 123 0.17 12.14 -10.05
N SER A 124 0.46 13.38 -9.64
CA SER A 124 0.82 14.48 -10.54
C SER A 124 2.32 14.73 -10.66
N GLU A 125 3.14 14.13 -9.80
CA GLU A 125 4.58 14.39 -9.76
C GLU A 125 5.38 13.13 -9.44
N PRO A 126 6.59 12.99 -10.02
CA PRO A 126 7.49 11.90 -9.68
C PRO A 126 8.05 12.07 -8.28
N MET A 127 8.18 10.96 -7.56
CA MET A 127 8.91 10.92 -6.29
C MET A 127 10.42 11.05 -6.52
N GLU A 128 11.15 11.49 -5.50
CA GLU A 128 12.60 11.38 -5.47
C GLU A 128 13.06 9.93 -5.63
N ALA A 129 14.21 9.74 -6.29
CA ALA A 129 14.78 8.42 -6.51
C ALA A 129 15.20 7.78 -5.19
N ILE A 130 14.71 6.56 -4.94
CA ILE A 130 15.20 5.72 -3.84
C ILE A 130 16.62 5.26 -4.17
N ARG A 131 17.56 5.48 -3.25
CA ARG A 131 18.95 5.03 -3.35
C ARG A 131 19.16 3.87 -2.38
N LEU A 132 19.62 2.74 -2.91
CA LEU A 132 19.86 1.46 -2.21
C LEU A 132 21.35 1.12 -2.24
#